data_AF-A0A350P706-F1
#
_entry.id   AF-A0A350P706-F1
#
_cell.length_a   1.000
_cell.length_b   1.000
_cell.length_c   1.000
_cell.angle_alpha   90.00
_cell.angle_beta   90.00
_cell.angle_gamma   90.00
#
_symmetry.space_group_name_H-M   'P 1'
#
loop_
_entity.id
_entity.type
_entity.pdbx_description
1 polymer ?
#
loop_
_entity_poly.entity_id
_entity_poly.type
_entity_poly.pdbx_seq_one_letter_code
_entity_poly.pdbx_strand_id
1 'polypeptide(L)' 'MIMAFLLVVLVEGEPIADQFYFRNIQRCNQFAQWVETGKVDLVKDRRVQRQTNISAYCIPKRVNQNTKTYD' A
#
# COMPACT_ATOMS: atom_id res chain seq x y z
N MET A 1 20.47 -0.04 -8.80
CA MET A 1 19.11 -0.59 -8.67
C MET A 1 19.04 -1.47 -7.44
N ILE A 2 17.91 -1.49 -6.73
CA ILE A 2 17.64 -2.41 -5.61
C ILE A 2 16.28 -3.10 -5.80
N MET A 3 16.08 -4.19 -5.09
CA MET A 3 14.75 -4.80 -4.93
C MET A 3 14.00 -4.11 -3.79
N ALA A 4 12.76 -3.74 -4.04
CA ALA A 4 11.83 -3.22 -3.03
C ALA A 4 10.44 -3.85 -3.25
N PHE A 5 9.52 -3.59 -2.33
CA PHE A 5 8.14 -4.06 -2.37
C PHE A 5 7.21 -2.85 -2.51
N LEU A 6 6.45 -2.80 -3.59
CA LEU A 6 5.44 -1.79 -3.83
C LEU A 6 4.13 -2.24 -3.17
N LEU A 7 3.62 -1.41 -2.26
CA LEU A 7 2.27 -1.53 -1.75
C LEU A 7 1.30 -1.02 -2.83
N VAL A 8 0.44 -1.92 -3.29
CA VAL A 8 -0.68 -1.64 -4.18
C VAL A 8 -1.93 -1.56 -3.32
N VAL A 9 -2.72 -0.50 -3.49
CA VAL A 9 -4.02 -0.33 -2.84
C VAL A 9 -5.06 -0.14 -3.93
N LEU A 10 -6.09 -0.98 -3.91
CA LEU A 10 -7.25 -0.93 -4.77
C LEU A 10 -8.44 -0.44 -3.95
N VAL A 11 -9.21 0.49 -4.51
CA VAL A 11 -10.46 1.02 -3.95
C VAL A 11 -11.53 0.84 -5.02
N GLU A 12 -12.55 0.02 -4.74
CA GLU A 12 -13.52 -0.44 -5.75
C GLU A 12 -12.85 -1.08 -6.98
N GLY A 13 -11.73 -1.79 -6.76
CA GLY A 13 -10.96 -2.42 -7.85
C GLY A 13 -10.03 -1.47 -8.62
N GLU A 14 -10.11 -0.16 -8.38
CA GLU A 14 -9.25 0.83 -9.02
C GLU A 14 -8.01 1.15 -8.18
N PRO A 15 -6.80 1.13 -8.75
CA PRO A 15 -5.58 1.43 -8.01
C PRO A 15 -5.50 2.92 -7.67
N ILE A 16 -5.04 3.23 -6.46
CA ILE A 16 -4.69 4.61 -6.10
C ILE A 16 -3.43 5.06 -6.87
N ALA A 17 -3.30 6.36 -7.09
CA ALA A 17 -2.18 6.94 -7.84
C ALA A 17 -0.84 6.88 -7.06
N ASP A 18 -0.90 6.88 -5.72
CA ASP A 18 0.28 6.91 -4.87
C ASP A 18 1.05 5.59 -4.87
N GLN A 19 2.38 5.68 -4.88
CA GLN A 19 3.28 4.53 -4.85
C GLN A 19 4.09 4.52 -3.56
N PHE A 20 3.92 3.47 -2.76
CA PHE A 20 4.64 3.30 -1.51
C PHE A 20 5.58 2.10 -1.62
N TYR A 21 6.87 2.37 -1.53
CA TYR A 21 7.91 1.34 -1.60
C TYR A 21 8.43 1.01 -0.20
N PHE A 22 8.69 -0.27 0.03
CA PHE A 22 9.24 -0.80 1.27
C PHE A 22 10.47 -1.66 0.98
N ARG A 23 11.51 -1.57 1.80
CA ARG A 23 12.68 -2.46 1.67
C ARG A 23 12.42 -3.85 2.27
N ASN A 24 11.50 -3.94 3.23
CA ASN A 24 11.15 -5.17 3.93
C ASN A 24 9.71 -5.63 3.59
N ILE A 25 9.56 -6.87 3.13
CA ILE A 25 8.27 -7.46 2.79
C ILE A 25 7.32 -7.57 3.99
N GLN A 26 7.83 -7.86 5.19
CA GLN A 26 7.00 -7.96 6.39
C GLN A 26 6.36 -6.62 6.74
N ARG A 27 7.12 -5.54 6.57
CA ARG A 27 6.65 -4.17 6.79
C ARG A 27 5.58 -3.79 5.77
N CYS A 28 5.82 -4.10 4.50
CA CYS A 28 4.84 -3.88 3.44
C CYS A 28 3.53 -4.64 3.72
N ASN A 29 3.62 -5.93 4.06
CA ASN A 29 2.44 -6.75 4.37
C ASN A 29 1.67 -6.26 5.60
N GLN A 30 2.38 -5.77 6.63
CA GLN A 30 1.76 -5.16 7.79
C GLN A 30 0.92 -3.94 7.40
N PHE A 31 1.47 -3.07 6.54
CA PHE A 31 0.73 -1.91 6.02
C PHE A 31 -0.44 -2.32 5.15
N ALA A 32 -0.27 -3.29 4.25
CA ALA A 32 -1.36 -3.84 3.43
C ALA A 32 -2.53 -4.31 4.33
N GLN A 33 -2.24 -5.11 5.35
CA GLN A 33 -3.25 -5.56 6.30
C GLN A 33 -3.94 -4.39 7.04
N TRP A 34 -3.19 -3.37 7.44
CA TRP A 34 -3.76 -2.21 8.12
C TRP A 34 -4.66 -1.37 7.22
N VAL A 35 -4.32 -1.29 5.93
CA VAL A 35 -5.15 -0.62 4.92
C VAL A 35 -6.46 -1.39 4.72
N GLU A 36 -6.40 -2.71 4.51
CA GLU A 36 -7.59 -3.55 4.31
C GLU A 36 -8.50 -3.57 5.54
N THR A 37 -7.92 -3.55 6.74
CA THR A 37 -8.69 -3.56 8.00
C THR A 37 -9.19 -2.18 8.43
N GLY A 38 -8.91 -1.12 7.66
CA GLY A 38 -9.31 0.25 8.00
C GLY A 38 -8.59 0.81 9.25
N LYS A 39 -7.45 0.24 9.64
CA LYS A 39 -6.60 0.77 10.73
C LYS A 39 -5.82 2.03 10.30
N VAL A 40 -5.76 2.29 9.00
CA VAL A 40 -5.13 3.48 8.41
C VAL A 40 -6.20 4.24 7.61
N ASP A 41 -6.43 5.51 7.98
CA ASP A 41 -7.29 6.44 7.22
C ASP A 41 -6.56 6.83 5.93
N LEU A 42 -6.69 6.00 4.88
CA LEU A 42 -6.25 6.39 3.52
C LEU A 42 -7.28 7.28 2.82
N VAL A 43 -8.53 7.26 3.28
CA VAL A 43 -9.64 8.07 2.74
C VAL A 43 -10.11 8.97 3.87
N LYS A 44 -10.22 10.29 3.63
CA LYS A 44 -10.64 11.29 4.65
C LYS A 44 -12.02 11.03 5.26
N ASP A 45 -12.81 10.10 4.71
CA ASP A 45 -14.16 9.78 5.18
C ASP A 45 -14.28 8.31 5.61
N ARG A 46 -14.34 8.10 6.93
CA ARG A 46 -14.51 6.79 7.57
C ARG A 46 -15.83 6.11 7.25
N ARG A 47 -16.85 6.85 6.79
CA ARG A 47 -18.15 6.26 6.39
C ARG A 47 -18.04 5.58 5.04
N VAL A 48 -17.24 6.14 4.14
CA VAL A 48 -16.97 5.59 2.81
C VAL A 48 -16.19 4.28 2.95
N GLN A 49 -15.13 4.25 3.78
CA GLN A 49 -14.29 3.04 3.97
C GLN A 49 -15.06 1.78 4.36
N ARG A 50 -16.17 1.87 5.09
CA ARG A 50 -16.99 0.69 5.45
C ARG A 50 -17.83 0.14 4.31
N GLN A 51 -18.12 0.97 3.30
CA GLN A 51 -18.87 0.58 2.11
C GLN A 51 -17.96 0.27 0.92
N THR A 52 -16.69 0.66 0.98
CA THR A 52 -15.76 0.49 -0.14
C THR A 52 -15.03 -0.85 -0.06
N ASN A 53 -14.99 -1.59 -1.17
CA ASN A 53 -14.11 -2.75 -1.29
C ASN A 53 -12.66 -2.27 -1.41
N ILE A 54 -11.92 -2.35 -0.31
CA ILE A 54 -10.49 -2.03 -0.26
C ILE A 54 -9.70 -3.33 -0.28
N SER A 55 -8.73 -3.43 -1.18
CA SER A 55 -7.76 -4.53 -1.22
C SER A 55 -6.35 -3.95 -1.26
N ALA A 56 -5.42 -4.55 -0.51
CA ALA A 56 -4.04 -4.08 -0.53
C ALA A 56 -3.07 -5.26 -0.48
N TYR A 57 -2.01 -5.19 -1.29
CA TYR A 57 -1.02 -6.24 -1.39
C TYR A 57 0.34 -5.70 -1.84
N CYS A 58 1.37 -6.51 -1.65
CA CYS A 58 2.75 -6.13 -1.93
C CYS A 58 3.33 -6.89 -3.11
N ILE A 59 3.94 -6.17 -4.06
CA ILE A 59 4.61 -6.77 -5.23
C ILE A 59 6.09 -6.41 -5.27
N PRO A 60 7.00 -7.35 -5.60
CA PRO A 60 8.41 -7.03 -5.77
C PRO A 60 8.62 -6.16 -7.00
N LYS A 61 9.39 -5.08 -6.85
CA LYS A 61 9.76 -4.13 -7.91
C LYS A 61 11.25 -3.82 -7.86
N ARG A 62 11.87 -3.69 -9.03
CA ARG A 62 13.21 -3.11 -9.15
C ARG A 62 13.07 -1.59 -9.19
N VAL A 63 13.77 -0.90 -8.30
CA VAL A 63 13.72 0.56 -8.17
C VAL A 63 15.13 1.15 -8.14
N ASN A 64 15.23 2.47 -8.35
CA ASN A 64 16.49 3.19 -8.20
C ASN A 64 16.95 3.12 -6.73
N GLN A 65 18.26 3.15 -6.49
CA GLN A 65 18.80 3.14 -5.13
C GLN A 65 18.31 4.32 -4.28
N ASN A 66 17.96 5.44 -4.93
CA ASN A 66 17.50 6.66 -4.28
C ASN A 66 15.96 6.77 -4.21
N THR A 67 15.23 5.70 -4.55
CA THR A 67 13.76 5.69 -4.41
C THR A 67 13.38 5.80 -2.94
N LYS A 68 12.47 6.73 -2.62
CA LYS A 68 11.95 6.92 -1.26
C LYS A 68 11.22 5.66 -0.79
N THR A 69 11.56 5.21 0.42
CA THR A 69 10.90 4.08 1.08
C THR A 69 10.30 4.48 2.42
N TYR A 70 9.36 3.67 2.92
CA TYR A 70 8.51 3.95 4.08
C TYR A 70 8.60 2.88 5.17
N ASP A 71 9.69 2.09 5.16
CA ASP A 71 9.93 1.01 6.13
C ASP A 71 10.23 1.50 7.56
#